data_AF-A0A4Y7ZKC8-F1
#
_entry.id   AF-A0A4Y7ZKC8-F1
#
_cell.length_a   1.000
_cell.length_b   1.000
_cell.length_c   1.000
_cell.angle_alpha   90.00
_cell.angle_beta   90.00
_cell.angle_gamma   90.00
#
_symmetry.space_group_name_H-M   'P 1'
#
loop_
_entity.id
_entity.type
_entity.pdbx_description
1 polymer ?
#
loop_
_entity_poly.entity_id
_entity_poly.type
_entity_poly.pdbx_seq_one_letter_code
_entity_poly.pdbx_strand_id
1 'polypeptide(L)'
;MRLIQNKRFLLSLSNQSRYFIVVAAFLGATAVMLGAYASHGLSTWATPAQITQVQTASQYQLFHAITVLIVALISSLFPHRLISLSLWFFTLGTFCFSGSLYYLVFLGSKLLVLITPLGGLLLICAWLCLGISMLFKQK
;
A
#
# COMPACT_ATOMS: atom_id res chain seq x y z
N MET A 1 -17.88 31.30 -0.61
CA MET A 1 -17.93 30.64 0.71
C MET A 1 -17.46 29.18 0.73
N ARG A 2 -17.64 28.36 -0.33
CA ARG A 2 -17.12 26.95 -0.39
C ARG A 2 -15.59 26.79 -0.46
N LEU A 3 -14.86 27.72 -1.08
CA LEU A 3 -13.39 27.62 -1.25
C LEU A 3 -12.59 27.75 0.06
N ILE A 4 -13.16 28.37 1.10
CA ILE A 4 -12.52 28.57 2.42
C ILE A 4 -12.64 27.31 3.30
N GLN A 5 -13.70 26.50 3.10
CA GLN A 5 -13.90 25.23 3.80
C GLN A 5 -12.88 24.15 3.37
N ASN A 6 -12.47 24.14 2.09
CA ASN A 6 -11.50 23.15 1.59
C ASN A 6 -10.08 23.30 2.17
N LYS A 7 -9.65 24.53 2.44
CA LYS A 7 -8.35 24.76 3.09
C LYS A 7 -8.35 24.24 4.54
N ARG A 8 -9.49 24.28 5.24
CA ARG A 8 -9.61 23.73 6.61
C ARG A 8 -9.39 22.22 6.66
N PHE A 9 -9.86 21.46 5.67
CA PHE A 9 -9.69 20.00 5.66
C PHE A 9 -8.23 19.59 5.51
N LEU A 10 -7.51 20.16 4.53
CA LEU A 10 -6.08 19.87 4.37
C LEU A 10 -5.27 20.32 5.60
N LEU A 11 -5.64 21.45 6.20
CA LEU A 11 -5.02 21.94 7.42
C LEU A 11 -5.37 21.10 8.66
N SER A 12 -6.51 20.39 8.67
CA SER A 12 -6.94 19.54 9.79
C SER A 12 -6.38 18.11 9.75
N LEU A 13 -5.68 17.71 8.68
CA LEU A 13 -5.05 16.40 8.61
C LEU A 13 -3.95 16.28 9.68
N SER A 14 -4.01 15.19 10.44
CA SER A 14 -2.95 14.84 11.38
C SER A 14 -1.60 14.64 10.66
N ASN A 15 -0.49 14.86 11.37
CA ASN A 15 0.85 14.61 10.81
C ASN A 15 0.99 13.16 10.32
N GLN A 16 0.38 12.20 11.03
CA GLN A 16 0.37 10.80 10.62
C GLN A 16 -0.38 10.60 9.30
N SER A 17 -1.58 11.16 9.16
CA SER A 17 -2.37 11.05 7.92
C SER A 17 -1.64 11.64 6.73
N ARG A 18 -1.02 12.82 6.88
CA ARG A 18 -0.20 13.45 5.82
C ARG A 18 0.95 12.55 5.38
N TYR A 19 1.68 11.97 6.34
CA TYR A 19 2.76 11.02 6.06
C TYR A 19 2.26 9.83 5.23
N PHE A 20 1.16 9.19 5.65
CA PHE A 20 0.63 8.03 4.92
C PHE A 20 0.03 8.38 3.55
N ILE A 21 -0.48 9.59 3.36
CA ILE A 21 -0.88 10.07 2.02
C ILE A 21 0.34 10.14 1.10
N VAL A 22 1.48 10.63 1.58
CA VAL A 22 2.74 10.65 0.81
C VAL A 22 3.20 9.23 0.48
N VAL A 23 3.16 8.32 1.47
CA VAL A 23 3.47 6.89 1.26
C VAL A 23 2.55 6.28 0.20
N ALA A 24 1.23 6.51 0.28
CA ALA A 24 0.27 6.01 -0.69
C ALA A 24 0.54 6.55 -2.10
N ALA A 25 0.85 7.84 -2.23
CA ALA A 25 1.20 8.45 -3.51
C ALA A 25 2.46 7.81 -4.11
N PHE A 26 3.48 7.57 -3.29
CA PHE A 26 4.72 6.90 -3.73
C PHE A 26 4.47 5.45 -4.16
N LEU A 27 3.72 4.68 -3.36
CA LEU A 27 3.34 3.31 -3.70
C LEU A 27 2.51 3.27 -4.99
N GLY A 28 1.56 4.17 -5.17
CA GLY A 28 0.74 4.25 -6.38
C GLY A 28 1.57 4.59 -7.62
N ALA A 29 2.44 5.59 -7.53
CA ALA A 29 3.29 6.00 -8.65
C ALA A 29 4.24 4.87 -9.09
N THR A 30 4.90 4.22 -8.13
CA THR A 30 5.82 3.11 -8.43
C THR A 30 5.09 1.86 -8.91
N ALA A 31 3.87 1.60 -8.44
CA ALA A 31 3.03 0.52 -8.96
C ALA A 31 2.68 0.77 -10.43
N VAL A 32 2.18 1.96 -10.79
CA VAL A 32 1.85 2.29 -12.18
C VAL A 32 3.09 2.16 -13.08
N MET A 33 4.24 2.66 -12.63
CA MET A 33 5.51 2.54 -13.36
C MET A 33 5.91 1.08 -13.61
N LEU A 34 5.91 0.25 -12.57
CA LEU A 34 6.33 -1.15 -12.67
C LEU A 34 5.31 -2.00 -13.43
N GLY A 35 4.01 -1.72 -13.30
CA GLY A 35 2.97 -2.37 -14.09
C GLY A 35 3.05 -2.03 -15.58
N ALA A 36 3.31 -0.77 -15.92
CA ALA A 36 3.55 -0.37 -17.31
C ALA A 36 4.82 -1.04 -17.87
N TYR A 37 5.90 -1.07 -17.08
CA TYR A 37 7.12 -1.77 -17.48
C TYR A 37 6.89 -3.27 -17.69
N ALA A 38 6.13 -3.92 -16.81
CA ALA A 38 5.78 -5.34 -16.96
C ALA A 38 5.05 -5.64 -18.28
N SER A 39 4.09 -4.78 -18.65
CA SER A 39 3.26 -4.99 -19.84
C SER A 39 3.95 -4.61 -21.17
N HIS A 40 4.90 -3.68 -21.16
CA HIS A 40 5.47 -3.13 -22.39
C HIS A 40 6.99 -3.32 -22.54
N GLY A 41 7.74 -3.33 -21.44
CA GLY A 41 9.22 -3.37 -21.48
C GLY A 41 9.81 -4.73 -21.09
N LEU A 42 9.19 -5.42 -20.15
CA LEU A 42 9.75 -6.59 -19.49
C LEU A 42 9.80 -7.84 -20.39
N SER A 43 8.95 -7.89 -21.43
CA SER A 43 8.92 -8.98 -22.42
C SER A 43 10.19 -9.11 -23.27
N THR A 44 11.07 -8.10 -23.25
CA THR A 44 12.34 -8.13 -23.99
C THR A 44 13.36 -9.10 -23.41
N TRP A 45 13.24 -9.48 -22.12
CA TRP A 45 14.22 -10.34 -21.45
C TRP A 45 13.62 -11.27 -20.39
N ALA A 46 12.40 -11.03 -19.89
CA ALA A 46 11.79 -11.86 -18.85
C ALA A 46 10.89 -12.95 -19.44
N THR A 47 10.77 -14.06 -18.71
CA THR A 47 9.83 -15.14 -19.03
C THR A 47 8.38 -14.71 -18.77
N PRO A 48 7.37 -15.35 -19.42
CA PRO A 48 5.96 -15.08 -19.14
C PRO A 48 5.59 -15.19 -17.65
N ALA A 49 6.17 -16.15 -16.93
CA ALA A 49 5.95 -16.32 -15.49
C ALA A 49 6.47 -15.12 -14.68
N GLN A 50 7.65 -14.59 -15.01
CA GLN A 50 8.23 -13.42 -14.36
C GLN A 50 7.42 -12.15 -14.67
N ILE A 51 6.92 -12.00 -15.89
CA ILE A 51 6.03 -10.89 -16.26
C ILE A 51 4.78 -10.91 -15.38
N THR A 52 4.13 -12.06 -15.27
CA THR A 52 2.95 -12.25 -14.40
C THR A 52 3.27 -11.97 -12.93
N GLN A 53 4.47 -12.30 -12.45
CA GLN A 53 4.90 -11.98 -11.08
C GLN A 53 4.99 -10.47 -10.85
N VAL A 54 5.61 -9.71 -11.76
CA VAL A 54 5.69 -8.24 -11.66
C VAL A 54 4.30 -7.61 -11.79
N GLN A 55 3.45 -8.13 -12.67
CA GLN A 55 2.06 -7.67 -12.80
C GLN A 55 1.26 -7.89 -11.50
N THR A 56 1.38 -9.08 -10.90
CA THR A 56 0.74 -9.40 -9.62
C THR A 56 1.22 -8.46 -8.51
N ALA A 57 2.53 -8.28 -8.39
CA ALA A 57 3.12 -7.38 -7.41
C ALA A 57 2.64 -5.93 -7.61
N SER A 58 2.61 -5.45 -8.85
CA SER A 58 2.08 -4.14 -9.21
C SER A 58 0.62 -3.96 -8.87
N GLN A 59 -0.21 -4.97 -9.15
CA GLN A 59 -1.63 -4.90 -8.88
C GLN A 59 -1.90 -4.85 -7.37
N TYR A 60 -1.24 -5.73 -6.59
CA TYR A 60 -1.34 -5.71 -5.13
C TYR A 60 -0.84 -4.38 -4.55
N GLN A 61 0.28 -3.86 -5.06
CA GLN A 61 0.80 -2.57 -4.62
C GLN A 61 -0.17 -1.42 -4.88
N LEU A 62 -0.78 -1.37 -6.06
CA LEU A 62 -1.74 -0.32 -6.41
C LEU A 62 -3.00 -0.39 -5.54
N PHE A 63 -3.56 -1.59 -5.34
CA PHE A 63 -4.74 -1.76 -4.47
C PHE A 63 -4.45 -1.30 -3.04
N HIS A 64 -3.30 -1.66 -2.50
CA HIS A 64 -2.94 -1.26 -1.14
C HIS A 64 -2.49 0.20 -1.05
N ALA A 65 -1.93 0.80 -2.10
CA ALA A 65 -1.71 2.25 -2.16
C ALA A 65 -3.04 3.01 -2.02
N ILE A 66 -4.07 2.60 -2.77
CA ILE A 66 -5.42 3.19 -2.67
C ILE A 66 -6.00 2.96 -1.28
N THR A 67 -5.81 1.77 -0.71
CA THR A 67 -6.30 1.45 0.64
C THR A 67 -5.61 2.31 1.70
N VAL A 68 -4.28 2.46 1.66
CA VAL A 68 -3.53 3.35 2.57
C VAL A 68 -4.02 4.79 2.43
N LEU A 69 -4.25 5.27 1.21
CA LEU A 69 -4.79 6.61 0.98
C LEU A 69 -6.15 6.79 1.67
N ILE A 70 -7.08 5.86 1.45
CA ILE A 70 -8.42 5.91 2.04
C ILE A 70 -8.35 5.85 3.57
N VAL A 71 -7.59 4.89 4.12
CA VAL A 71 -7.47 4.71 5.57
C VAL A 71 -6.78 5.91 6.22
N ALA A 72 -5.84 6.57 5.54
CA ALA A 72 -5.17 7.78 6.04
C ALA A 72 -6.14 8.97 6.12
N LEU A 73 -7.08 9.07 5.17
CA LEU A 73 -8.16 10.06 5.23
C LEU A 73 -9.16 9.73 6.35
N ILE A 74 -9.54 8.46 6.50
CA ILE A 74 -10.41 8.00 7.60
C ILE A 74 -9.77 8.29 8.96
N SER A 75 -8.46 8.09 9.12
CA SER A 75 -7.77 8.31 10.40
C SER A 75 -7.74 9.77 10.85
N SER A 76 -7.93 10.72 9.94
CA SER A 76 -8.10 12.14 10.28
C SER A 76 -9.51 12.47 10.79
N LEU A 77 -10.51 11.68 10.41
CA LEU A 77 -11.90 11.86 10.87
C LEU A 77 -12.17 11.08 12.16
N PHE A 78 -11.55 9.92 12.29
CA PHE A 78 -11.78 8.98 13.38
C PHE A 78 -10.43 8.50 13.94
N PRO A 79 -9.81 9.26 14.86
CA PRO A 79 -8.53 8.88 15.42
C PRO A 79 -8.68 7.63 16.31
N HIS A 80 -8.09 6.51 15.90
CA HIS A 80 -8.11 5.28 16.67
C HIS A 80 -6.82 4.48 16.48
N ARG A 81 -6.28 3.91 17.57
CA ARG A 81 -5.00 3.18 17.56
C ARG A 81 -4.96 2.04 16.54
N LEU A 82 -6.06 1.30 16.40
CA LEU A 82 -6.14 0.19 15.43
C LEU A 82 -6.19 0.66 13.98
N ILE A 83 -6.70 1.86 13.70
CA ILE A 83 -6.65 2.48 12.36
C ILE A 83 -5.20 2.91 12.06
N SER A 84 -4.51 3.49 13.04
CA SER A 84 -3.08 3.80 12.90
C SER A 84 -2.24 2.54 12.69
N LEU A 85 -2.57 1.43 13.36
CA LEU A 85 -1.87 0.16 13.20
C LEU A 85 -2.14 -0.48 11.82
N SER A 86 -3.38 -0.40 11.31
CA SER A 86 -3.70 -0.91 9.98
C SER A 86 -2.93 -0.17 8.88
N LEU A 87 -2.72 1.14 9.00
CA LEU A 87 -1.88 1.91 8.06
C LEU A 87 -0.44 1.38 7.97
N TRP A 88 0.16 1.06 9.11
CA TRP A 88 1.50 0.47 9.16
C TRP A 88 1.52 -0.93 8.56
N PHE A 89 0.55 -1.78 8.91
CA PHE A 89 0.48 -3.15 8.38
C PHE A 89 0.20 -3.19 6.88
N PHE A 90 -0.66 -2.32 6.35
CA PHE A 90 -0.83 -2.20 4.91
C PHE A 90 0.49 -1.80 4.24
N THR A 91 1.13 -0.76 4.75
CA THR A 91 2.38 -0.25 4.17
C THR A 91 3.49 -1.32 4.17
N LEU A 92 3.80 -1.87 5.34
CA LEU A 92 4.85 -2.88 5.50
C LEU A 92 4.50 -4.18 4.76
N GLY A 93 3.23 -4.61 4.84
CA GLY A 93 2.75 -5.77 4.10
C GLY A 93 2.90 -5.62 2.60
N THR A 94 2.59 -4.44 2.05
CA THR A 94 2.79 -4.14 0.62
C THR A 94 4.25 -4.15 0.21
N PHE A 95 5.14 -3.55 1.02
CA PHE A 95 6.58 -3.58 0.75
C PHE A 95 7.13 -5.00 0.79
N CYS A 96 6.77 -5.80 1.80
CA CYS A 96 7.21 -7.19 1.92
C CYS A 96 6.64 -8.06 0.79
N PHE A 97 5.35 -7.96 0.49
CA PHE A 97 4.69 -8.77 -0.53
C PHE A 97 5.14 -8.38 -1.94
N SER A 98 4.92 -7.14 -2.35
CA SER A 98 5.18 -6.68 -3.71
C SER A 98 6.67 -6.51 -3.96
N GLY A 99 7.40 -5.95 -2.98
CA GLY A 99 8.84 -5.76 -3.08
C GLY A 99 9.63 -7.06 -3.20
N SER A 100 9.24 -8.13 -2.50
CA SER A 100 9.90 -9.44 -2.65
C SER A 100 9.68 -10.06 -4.04
N LEU A 101 8.49 -9.90 -4.63
CA LEU A 101 8.21 -10.36 -5.99
C LEU A 101 8.99 -9.57 -7.03
N TYR A 102 9.09 -8.24 -6.90
CA TYR A 102 9.96 -7.43 -7.75
C TYR A 102 11.41 -7.84 -7.62
N TYR A 103 11.90 -7.99 -6.39
CA TYR A 103 13.27 -8.42 -6.11
C TYR A 103 13.58 -9.76 -6.78
N LEU A 104 12.66 -10.74 -6.67
CA LEU A 104 12.82 -12.05 -7.28
C LEU A 104 13.03 -11.95 -8.80
N VAL A 105 12.25 -11.09 -9.48
CA VAL A 105 12.32 -10.96 -10.93
C VAL A 105 13.54 -10.17 -11.38
N PHE A 106 13.81 -9.01 -10.75
CA PHE A 106 14.88 -8.11 -11.20
C PHE A 106 16.27 -8.55 -10.77
N LEU A 107 16.41 -9.19 -9.60
CA LEU A 107 17.71 -9.62 -9.08
C LEU A 107 17.93 -11.13 -9.21
N GLY A 108 16.92 -11.89 -9.65
CA GLY A 108 17.01 -13.34 -9.89
C GLY A 108 17.22 -14.19 -8.63
N SER A 109 17.16 -13.59 -7.44
CA SER A 109 17.50 -14.25 -6.18
C SER A 109 16.27 -14.67 -5.39
N LYS A 110 16.28 -15.91 -4.92
CA LYS A 110 15.21 -16.49 -4.09
C LYS A 110 15.31 -16.13 -2.61
N LEU A 111 16.32 -15.33 -2.21
CA LEU A 111 16.57 -14.95 -0.81
C LEU A 111 15.33 -14.40 -0.09
N LEU A 112 14.50 -13.62 -0.80
CA LEU A 112 13.34 -12.96 -0.22
C LEU A 112 12.01 -13.69 -0.47
N VAL A 113 12.03 -14.91 -1.03
CA VAL A 113 10.79 -15.65 -1.34
C VAL A 113 9.97 -15.94 -0.09
N LEU A 114 10.62 -16.16 1.05
CA LEU A 114 9.92 -16.39 2.33
C LEU A 114 9.38 -15.09 2.96
N ILE A 115 9.74 -13.92 2.43
CA ILE A 115 9.21 -12.62 2.87
C ILE A 115 7.82 -12.37 2.27
N THR A 116 7.53 -12.90 1.08
CA THR A 116 6.22 -12.77 0.44
C THR A 116 5.05 -13.24 1.33
N PRO A 117 5.06 -14.45 1.95
CA PRO A 117 3.99 -14.88 2.84
C PRO A 117 3.88 -14.04 4.12
N LEU A 118 5.00 -13.53 4.65
CA LEU A 118 4.97 -12.58 5.77
C LEU A 118 4.28 -11.27 5.38
N GLY A 119 4.53 -10.78 4.16
CA GLY A 119 3.81 -9.63 3.61
C GLY A 119 2.31 -9.89 3.52
N GLY A 120 1.91 -11.07 3.02
CA GLY A 120 0.50 -11.48 2.97
C GLY A 120 -0.16 -11.51 4.36
N LEU A 121 0.54 -12.05 5.36
CA LEU A 121 0.05 -12.07 6.74
C LEU A 121 -0.15 -10.66 7.31
N LEU A 122 0.81 -9.75 7.08
CA LEU A 122 0.67 -8.34 7.48
C LEU A 122 -0.54 -7.69 6.82
N LEU A 123 -0.79 -7.94 5.53
CA LEU A 123 -1.96 -7.42 4.83
C LEU A 123 -3.28 -7.96 5.42
N ILE A 124 -3.33 -9.24 5.80
CA ILE A 124 -4.48 -9.81 6.52
C ILE A 124 -4.68 -9.11 7.86
N CYS A 125 -3.62 -8.97 8.66
CA CYS A 125 -3.67 -8.27 9.94
C CYS A 125 -4.10 -6.79 9.79
N ALA A 126 -3.72 -6.13 8.70
CA ALA A 126 -4.12 -4.76 8.40
C ALA A 126 -5.64 -4.64 8.24
N TRP A 127 -6.23 -5.51 7.42
CA TRP A 127 -7.68 -5.57 7.23
C TRP A 127 -8.43 -5.89 8.52
N LEU A 128 -7.92 -6.85 9.30
CA LEU A 128 -8.51 -7.21 10.59
C LEU A 128 -8.45 -6.04 11.59
N CYS A 129 -7.32 -5.34 11.71
CA CYS A 129 -7.21 -4.16 12.56
C CYS A 129 -8.20 -3.07 12.16
N LEU A 130 -8.35 -2.81 10.85
CA LEU A 130 -9.30 -1.83 10.34
C LEU A 130 -10.74 -2.24 10.69
N GLY A 131 -11.15 -3.47 10.40
CA GLY A 131 -12.50 -3.95 10.71
C GLY A 131 -12.80 -3.95 12.21
N ILE A 132 -11.89 -4.48 13.02
CA ILE A 132 -12.02 -4.51 14.48
C ILE A 132 -12.10 -3.09 15.06
N SER A 133 -11.38 -2.11 14.49
CA SER A 133 -11.44 -0.72 14.95
C SER A 133 -12.85 -0.12 14.89
N MET A 134 -13.70 -0.59 13.98
CA MET A 134 -15.05 -0.07 13.78
C MET A 134 -16.07 -0.67 14.76
N LEU A 135 -15.69 -1.70 15.52
CA LEU A 135 -16.50 -2.26 16.60
C LEU A 135 -16.37 -1.45 17.90
N PHE A 136 -15.38 -0.57 17.98
CA PHE A 136 -15.11 0.27 19.15
C PHE A 136 -15.56 1.70 18.91
N LYS A 137 -16.05 2.36 19.97
CA LYS A 137 -16.43 3.76 19.93
C LYS A 137 -15.19 4.62 19.67
N GLN A 138 -15.21 5.38 18.57
CA GLN A 138 -14.13 6.31 18.24
C GLN A 138 -14.21 7.50 19.21
N LYS A 139 -13.08 7.87 19.81
CA LYS A 139 -12.98 9.00 20.74
C LYS A 139 -12.71 10.29 20.00
#